data_AF-A0A821YT01-F1
#
_entry.id   AF-A0A821YT01-F1
#
_cell.length_a   1.000
_cell.length_b   1.000
_cell.length_c   1.000
_cell.angle_alpha   90.00
_cell.angle_beta   90.00
_cell.angle_gamma   90.00
#
_symmetry.space_group_name_H-M   'P 1'
#
loop_
_entity.id
_entity.type
_entity.pdbx_description
1 polymer ?
#
loop_
_entity_poly.entity_id
_entity_poly.type
_entity_poly.pdbx_seq_one_letter_code
_entity_poly.pdbx_strand_id
1 'polypeptide(L)' 'VFEQAFKTLRTANDKEERLMLVEHWLDFEKERGTNESVARVEKNLPKRIKQRRKILG' A
#
# COMPACT_ATOMS: atom_id res chain seq x y z
N VAL A 1 6.48 11.71 -3.65
CA VAL A 1 7.33 10.51 -3.78
C VAL A 1 6.51 9.27 -4.15
N PHE A 2 5.57 8.81 -3.31
CA PHE A 2 4.70 7.64 -3.60
C PHE A 2 4.00 7.70 -4.97
N GLU A 3 3.32 8.81 -5.28
CA GLU A 3 2.52 8.93 -6.51
C GLU A 3 3.35 8.81 -7.79
N GLN A 4 4.59 9.32 -7.78
CA GLN A 4 5.50 9.24 -8.93
C GLN A 4 5.94 7.79 -9.16
N ALA A 5 6.34 7.09 -8.10
CA ALA A 5 6.73 5.67 -8.18
C ALA A 5 5.55 4.79 -8.60
N PHE A 6 4.36 5.03 -8.05
CA PHE A 6 3.14 4.30 -8.41
C PHE A 6 2.74 4.50 -9.89
N LYS A 7 2.88 5.72 -10.41
CA LYS A 7 2.63 6.02 -11.83
C LYS A 7 3.61 5.30 -12.76
N THR A 8 4.89 5.26 -12.39
CA THR A 8 5.92 4.54 -13.16
C THR A 8 5.66 3.04 -13.19
N LEU A 9 5.40 2.41 -12.04
CA LEU A 9 5.12 0.97 -11.94
C LEU A 9 3.81 0.57 -12.62
N ARG A 10 2.81 1.46 -12.63
CA ARG A 10 1.59 1.25 -13.41
C ARG A 10 1.85 1.23 -14.92
N THR A 11 2.80 2.03 -15.40
CA THR A 11 3.17 2.12 -16.82
C THR A 11 4.05 0.95 -17.26
N ALA A 12 4.89 0.43 -16.36
CA ALA A 12 5.78 -0.70 -16.62
C ALA A 12 5.07 -2.07 -16.66
N ASN A 13 3.80 -2.16 -16.26
CA ASN A 13 3.03 -3.41 -16.11
C ASN A 13 3.63 -4.44 -15.12
N ASP A 14 4.62 -4.04 -14.32
CA ASP A 14 5.22 -4.88 -13.26
C ASP A 14 4.29 -4.96 -12.05
N LYS A 15 3.45 -5.99 -12.03
CA LYS A 15 2.43 -6.19 -10.99
C LYS A 15 3.01 -6.52 -9.62
N GLU A 16 4.12 -7.26 -9.57
CA GLU A 16 4.77 -7.69 -8.33
C GLU A 16 5.51 -6.54 -7.65
N GLU A 17 6.35 -5.81 -8.39
CA GLU A 17 7.02 -4.60 -7.89
C GLU A 17 6.03 -3.54 -7.41
N ARG A 18 4.91 -3.37 -8.13
CA ARG A 18 3.82 -2.48 -7.70
C ARG A 18 3.17 -2.95 -6.41
N LEU A 19 2.98 -4.26 -6.23
CA LEU A 19 2.42 -4.79 -4.99
C LEU A 19 3.38 -4.54 -3.83
N MET A 20 4.66 -4.89 -4.00
CA MET A 20 5.69 -4.72 -2.98
C MET A 20 5.83 -3.26 -2.54
N LEU A 21 5.84 -2.32 -3.50
CA LEU A 21 5.90 -0.89 -3.19
C LEU A 21 4.69 -0.45 -2.35
N VAL A 22 3.48 -0.83 -2.75
CA VAL A 22 2.26 -0.39 -2.06
C VAL A 22 2.14 -1.05 -0.68
N GLU A 23 2.56 -2.30 -0.51
CA GLU A 23 2.60 -2.97 0.79
C GLU A 23 3.57 -2.30 1.74
N HIS A 24 4.83 -2.08 1.32
CA HIS A 24 5.82 -1.39 2.15
C HIS A 24 5.39 0.04 2.49
N TRP A 25 4.82 0.76 1.52
CA TRP A 25 4.36 2.13 1.75
C TRP A 25 3.17 2.16 2.71
N LEU A 26 2.27 1.18 2.62
CA LEU A 26 1.13 1.08 3.53
C LEU A 26 1.57 0.84 4.97
N ASP A 27 2.55 -0.05 5.19
CA ASP A 27 3.06 -0.33 6.54
C ASP A 27 3.79 0.89 7.12
N PHE A 28 4.57 1.59 6.31
CA PHE A 28 5.17 2.87 6.70
C PHE A 28 4.10 3.91 7.10
N GLU A 29 3.03 4.05 6.33
CA GLU A 29 1.94 4.99 6.62
C GLU A 29 1.11 4.57 7.85
N LYS A 30 0.99 3.27 8.13
CA LYS A 30 0.35 2.78 9.37
C LYS A 30 1.19 3.11 10.61
N GLU A 31 2.51 3.10 10.48
CA GLU A 31 3.43 3.40 11.59
C GLU A 31 3.66 4.90 11.80
N ARG A 32 3.67 5.70 10.72
CA ARG A 32 4.12 7.10 10.74
C ARG A 32 3.10 8.10 10.19
N GLY A 33 2.10 7.63 9.46
CA GLY A 33 1.14 8.44 8.72
C GLY A 33 -0.15 8.71 9.48
N THR A 34 -1.17 9.11 8.72
CA THR A 34 -2.51 9.42 9.22
C THR A 34 -3.50 8.38 8.70
N ASN A 35 -4.63 8.19 9.41
CA ASN A 35 -5.68 7.28 8.94
C ASN A 35 -6.17 7.61 7.51
N GLU A 36 -6.13 8.88 7.11
CA GLU A 36 -6.48 9.31 5.76
C GLU A 36 -5.43 8.94 4.72
N SER A 37 -4.12 9.00 5.04
CA SER A 37 -3.06 8.56 4.14
C SER A 37 -3.05 7.04 3.97
N VAL A 38 -3.22 6.29 5.07
CA VAL A 38 -3.41 4.83 5.06
C VAL A 38 -4.57 4.44 4.14
N ALA A 39 -5.75 5.04 4.32
CA ALA A 39 -6.93 4.73 3.51
C ALA A 39 -6.74 5.07 2.01
N ARG A 40 -5.94 6.08 1.68
CA ARG A 40 -5.58 6.40 0.29
C ARG A 40 -4.68 5.33 -0.32
N VAL A 41 -3.69 4.85 0.42
CA VAL A 41 -2.75 3.81 -0.04
C VAL A 41 -3.44 2.45 -0.14
N GLU A 42 -4.32 2.10 0.79
CA GLU A 42 -5.11 0.85 0.75
C GLU A 42 -5.98 0.74 -0.52
N LYS A 43 -6.50 1.85 -1.04
CA LYS A 43 -7.29 1.86 -2.29
C LYS A 43 -6.45 1.48 -3.52
N ASN A 44 -5.13 1.59 -3.44
CA ASN A 44 -4.21 1.27 -4.52
C ASN A 44 -3.74 -0.20 -4.49
N LEU A 45 -3.96 -0.92 -3.39
CA LEU A 45 -3.71 -2.36 -3.35
C LEU A 45 -4.72 -3.09 -4.27
N PRO A 46 -4.27 -4.11 -5.02
CA PRO A 46 -5.23 -5.02 -5.64
C PRO A 46 -6.12 -5.59 -4.52
N LYS A 47 -7.42 -5.76 -4.77
CA LYS A 47 -8.38 -6.30 -3.78
C LYS A 47 -7.95 -7.71 -3.34
N ARG A 48 -7.03 -7.83 -2.39
CA ARG A 48 -6.64 -9.09 -1.75
C ARG A 48 -6.38 -8.85 -0.27
N ILE A 49 -7.41 -9.25 0.49
CA ILE A 49 -7.45 -9.61 1.91
C ILE A 49 -6.88 -8.56 2.87
N LYS A 50 -7.78 -7.82 3.53
CA LYS A 50 -7.52 -7.16 4.80
C LYS A 50 -7.00 -8.22 5.79
N GLN A 51 -5.68 -8.36 5.93
CA GLN A 51 -5.10 -9.19 6.99
C GLN A 51 -5.24 -8.42 8.30
N ARG A 52 -6.45 -8.45 8.86
CA ARG A 52 -6.76 -7.95 10.19
C ARG A 52 -6.07 -8.88 11.17
N ARG A 53 -4.84 -8.57 11.59
CA ARG A 53 -4.24 -9.19 12.77
C ARG A 53 -5.08 -8.75 13.97
N LYS A 54 -5.99 -9.63 14.40
CA LYS A 54 -6.62 -9.51 15.70
C LYS A 54 -5.49 -9.82 16.70
N ILE A 55 -5.00 -8.81 17.40
CA ILE A 55 -4.27 -9.04 18.65
C ILE A 55 -5.29 -9.72 19.58
N LEU A 56 -5.25 -11.05 19.63
CA LEU A 56 -5.90 -11.80 20.70
C LEU A 56 -5.01 -11.60 21.91
N GLY A 57 -5.47 -10.73 22.81
CA GLY A 57 -4.98 -10.69 24.19
C GLY A 57 -5.47 -11.90 24.97
#